data_AF-A0AAW9IEY3-F1
#
_entry.id   AF-A0AAW9IEY3-F1
#
_cell.length_a   1.000
_cell.length_b   1.000
_cell.length_c   1.000
_cell.angle_alpha   90.00
_cell.angle_beta   90.00
_cell.angle_gamma   90.00
#
_symmetry.space_group_name_H-M   'P 1'
#
loop_
_entity.id
_entity.type
_entity.pdbx_description
1 polymer ?
#
loop_
_entity_poly.entity_id
_entity_poly.type
_entity_poly.pdbx_seq_one_letter_code
_entity_poly.pdbx_strand_id
1 'polypeptide(L)'
;MKKISIKSIASIIASKITIFLTKTILKGGTTFPGKVALKIDKNILSKVSKGYKVVLITGTNGKTTTTSMIYNIIKESGNKVITNNTGANLFSGIVTTFIDNYKFFSKVENSYAVIEVDEANLKYVTEYISPEIITVTNLFRDQLDRYG
;
A
#
# COMPACT_ATOMS: atom_id res chain seq x y z
N MET A 1 -16.95 10.48 11.76
CA MET A 1 -16.18 10.11 10.55
C MET A 1 -15.39 11.32 10.06
N LYS A 2 -14.05 11.31 10.04
CA LYS A 2 -13.27 12.41 9.44
C LYS A 2 -13.64 12.51 7.95
N LYS A 3 -14.31 13.59 7.54
CA LYS A 3 -14.58 13.91 6.13
C LYS A 3 -13.24 14.02 5.39
N ILE A 4 -13.18 13.50 4.16
CA ILE A 4 -12.03 13.71 3.29
C ILE A 4 -11.93 15.21 3.02
N SER A 5 -10.77 15.81 3.32
CA SER A 5 -10.56 17.24 3.11
C SER A 5 -10.30 17.54 1.63
N ILE A 6 -10.52 18.78 1.21
CA ILE A 6 -10.21 19.25 -0.16
C ILE A 6 -8.76 18.91 -0.54
N LYS A 7 -7.83 19.08 0.41
CA LYS A 7 -6.43 18.70 0.27
C LYS A 7 -6.24 17.21 -0.10
N SER A 8 -6.99 16.31 0.54
CA SER A 8 -6.96 14.88 0.23
C SER A 8 -7.58 14.56 -1.12
N ILE A 9 -8.66 15.26 -1.50
CA ILE A 9 -9.27 15.10 -2.83
C ILE A 9 -8.25 15.49 -3.90
N ALA A 10 -7.60 16.65 -3.77
CA ALA A 10 -6.55 17.11 -4.66
C ALA A 10 -5.39 16.10 -4.73
N SER A 11 -4.95 15.58 -3.58
CA SER A 11 -3.92 14.53 -3.50
C SER A 11 -4.30 13.27 -4.27
N ILE A 12 -5.53 12.78 -4.13
CA ILE A 12 -6.01 11.57 -4.81
C ILE A 12 -6.09 11.81 -6.31
N ILE A 13 -6.64 12.95 -6.75
CA ILE A 13 -6.79 13.27 -8.18
C ILE A 13 -5.42 13.41 -8.84
N ALA A 14 -4.51 14.19 -8.26
CA ALA A 14 -3.16 14.38 -8.79
C ALA A 14 -2.40 13.05 -8.90
N SER A 15 -2.52 12.19 -7.88
CA SER A 15 -1.94 10.86 -7.91
C SER A 15 -2.60 9.95 -8.94
N LYS A 16 -3.93 9.97 -9.11
CA LYS A 16 -4.62 9.17 -10.15
C LYS A 16 -4.22 9.60 -11.56
N ILE A 17 -4.06 10.89 -11.82
CA ILE A 17 -3.51 11.40 -13.09
C ILE A 17 -2.09 10.89 -13.28
N THR A 18 -1.26 10.96 -12.23
CA THR A 18 0.12 10.46 -12.28
C THR A 18 0.17 8.95 -12.54
N ILE A 19 -0.72 8.15 -11.91
CA ILE A 19 -0.88 6.71 -12.18
C ILE A 19 -1.20 6.48 -13.66
N PHE A 20 -2.15 7.23 -14.22
CA PHE A 20 -2.53 7.11 -15.62
C PHE A 20 -1.35 7.42 -16.57
N LEU A 21 -0.63 8.52 -16.33
CA LEU A 21 0.53 8.89 -17.14
C LEU A 21 1.67 7.88 -17.03
N THR A 22 1.97 7.40 -15.82
CA THR A 22 3.06 6.44 -15.57
C THR A 22 2.78 5.07 -16.19
N LYS A 23 1.53 4.58 -16.10
CA LYS A 23 1.13 3.31 -16.72
C LYS A 23 1.08 3.39 -18.25
N THR A 24 0.59 4.49 -18.82
CA THR A 24 0.34 4.60 -20.27
C THR A 24 1.54 5.11 -21.06
N ILE A 25 2.29 6.09 -20.53
CA ILE A 25 3.35 6.78 -21.27
C ILE A 25 4.73 6.23 -20.90
N LEU A 26 5.01 6.10 -19.60
CA LEU A 26 6.35 5.78 -19.09
C LEU A 26 6.58 4.28 -18.87
N LYS A 27 5.54 3.44 -18.99
CA LYS A 27 5.56 1.98 -18.78
C LYS A 27 6.25 1.56 -17.47
N GLY A 28 6.18 2.37 -16.41
CA GLY A 28 6.90 2.13 -15.15
C GLY A 28 6.62 3.20 -14.08
N GLY A 29 7.18 3.00 -12.88
CA GLY A 29 7.12 3.98 -11.78
C GLY A 29 6.00 3.76 -10.75
N THR A 30 5.95 2.57 -10.15
CA THR A 30 4.92 2.18 -9.16
C THR A 30 4.90 3.04 -7.89
N THR A 31 6.03 3.68 -7.53
CA THR A 31 6.16 4.51 -6.32
C THR A 31 5.94 6.00 -6.56
N PHE A 32 6.10 6.50 -7.78
CA PHE A 32 6.08 7.93 -8.07
C PHE A 32 4.72 8.60 -7.79
N PRO A 33 3.57 8.01 -8.16
CA PRO A 33 2.28 8.60 -7.83
C PRO A 33 2.07 8.80 -6.33
N GLY A 34 2.46 7.83 -5.50
CA GLY A 34 2.38 7.96 -4.06
C GLY A 34 3.30 9.06 -3.50
N LYS A 35 4.47 9.30 -4.11
CA LYS A 35 5.31 10.47 -3.75
C LYS A 35 4.58 11.78 -4.04
N VAL A 36 3.91 11.88 -5.19
CA VAL A 36 3.08 13.06 -5.53
C VAL A 36 1.96 13.24 -4.52
N ALA A 37 1.25 12.16 -4.18
CA ALA A 37 0.19 12.19 -3.16
C ALA A 37 0.72 12.68 -1.81
N LEU A 38 1.81 12.10 -1.30
CA LEU A 38 2.38 12.44 0.01
C LEU A 38 2.92 13.87 0.07
N LYS A 39 3.38 14.43 -1.05
CA LYS A 39 3.77 15.84 -1.14
C LYS A 39 2.58 16.77 -0.92
N ILE A 40 1.40 16.37 -1.40
CA ILE A 40 0.16 17.14 -1.22
C ILE A 40 -0.42 16.85 0.16
N ASP A 41 -0.66 15.59 0.53
CA ASP A 41 -1.23 15.18 1.83
C ASP A 41 -0.44 14.03 2.47
N LYS A 42 0.41 14.39 3.44
CA LYS A 42 1.23 13.42 4.21
C LYS A 42 0.40 12.35 4.91
N ASN A 43 -0.85 12.67 5.29
CA ASN A 43 -1.73 11.77 6.04
C ASN A 43 -2.66 10.96 5.13
N ILE A 44 -2.47 11.00 3.80
CA ILE A 44 -3.43 10.43 2.86
C ILE A 44 -3.65 8.92 3.08
N LEU A 45 -2.61 8.19 3.46
CA LEU A 45 -2.69 6.74 3.68
C LEU A 45 -3.76 6.37 4.71
N SER A 46 -3.84 7.09 5.83
CA SER A 46 -4.86 6.87 6.88
C SER A 46 -6.30 7.06 6.38
N LYS A 47 -6.49 7.80 5.29
CA LYS A 47 -7.80 8.09 4.70
C LYS A 47 -8.19 7.05 3.67
N VAL A 48 -7.26 6.69 2.77
CA VAL A 48 -7.53 5.77 1.66
C VAL A 48 -7.49 4.29 2.07
N SER A 49 -6.83 3.96 3.18
CA SER A 49 -6.82 2.60 3.76
C SER A 49 -8.04 2.28 4.61
N LYS A 50 -8.91 3.27 4.88
CA LYS A 50 -10.06 3.08 5.76
C LYS A 50 -11.05 2.06 5.18
N GLY A 51 -11.46 1.10 6.01
CA GLY A 51 -12.40 0.03 5.63
C GLY A 51 -11.71 -1.23 5.10
N TYR A 52 -10.38 -1.21 5.00
CA TYR A 52 -9.59 -2.41 4.74
C TYR A 52 -9.18 -3.12 6.03
N LYS A 53 -9.25 -4.45 6.00
CA LYS A 53 -8.52 -5.35 6.91
C LYS A 53 -7.12 -5.55 6.35
N VAL A 54 -6.12 -4.92 6.96
CA VAL A 54 -4.76 -4.87 6.40
C VAL A 54 -3.89 -5.97 7.00
N VAL A 55 -3.28 -6.77 6.13
CA VAL A 55 -2.24 -7.76 6.44
C VAL A 55 -0.93 -7.26 5.83
N LEU A 56 0.08 -7.01 6.67
CA LEU A 56 1.41 -6.59 6.21
C LEU A 56 2.35 -7.79 6.18
N ILE A 57 3.10 -7.96 5.09
CA ILE A 57 4.09 -9.02 4.93
C ILE A 57 5.46 -8.36 4.83
N THR A 58 6.37 -8.74 5.73
CA THR A 58 7.72 -8.20 5.80
C THR A 58 8.73 -9.31 6.15
N GLY A 59 10.02 -8.98 6.17
CA GLY A 59 11.12 -9.92 6.42
C GLY A 59 12.06 -10.09 5.24
N THR A 60 13.27 -10.58 5.45
CA THR A 60 14.39 -10.46 4.48
C THR A 60 14.08 -11.10 3.14
N ASN A 61 13.58 -12.34 3.16
CA ASN A 61 13.29 -13.12 1.96
C ASN A 61 11.85 -13.65 1.94
N GLY A 62 11.35 -14.01 0.76
CA GLY A 62 10.07 -14.69 0.61
C GLY A 62 8.82 -13.81 0.78
N LYS A 63 8.97 -12.48 0.92
CA LYS A 63 7.84 -11.54 1.06
C LYS A 63 6.89 -11.62 -0.13
N THR A 64 7.40 -11.53 -1.35
CA THR A 64 6.58 -11.52 -2.59
C THR A 64 5.81 -12.82 -2.76
N THR A 65 6.46 -13.97 -2.59
CA THR A 65 5.81 -15.29 -2.67
C THR A 65 4.71 -15.44 -1.63
N THR A 66 5.00 -15.09 -0.37
CA THR A 66 4.04 -15.16 0.74
C THR A 66 2.85 -14.21 0.52
N THR A 67 3.12 -12.98 0.07
CA THR A 67 2.09 -11.98 -0.28
C THR A 67 1.16 -12.52 -1.36
N SER A 68 1.72 -13.11 -2.43
CA SER A 68 0.95 -13.68 -3.53
C SER A 68 0.08 -14.86 -3.08
N MET A 69 0.63 -15.77 -2.26
CA MET A 69 -0.13 -16.90 -1.71
C MET A 69 -1.32 -16.43 -0.86
N ILE A 70 -1.10 -15.53 0.11
CA ILE A 70 -2.16 -15.02 0.98
C ILE A 70 -3.21 -14.26 0.17
N TYR A 71 -2.78 -13.41 -0.77
CA TYR A 71 -3.67 -12.68 -1.67
C TYR A 71 -4.59 -13.63 -2.46
N ASN A 72 -4.03 -14.67 -3.07
CA ASN A 72 -4.81 -15.62 -3.87
C ASN A 72 -5.78 -16.43 -3.01
N ILE A 73 -5.36 -16.89 -1.82
CA ILE A 73 -6.25 -17.60 -0.89
C ILE A 73 -7.46 -16.74 -0.51
N ILE A 74 -7.24 -15.47 -0.14
CA ILE A 74 -8.33 -14.54 0.22
C ILE A 74 -9.24 -14.26 -1.00
N LYS A 75 -8.65 -14.09 -2.19
CA LYS A 75 -9.38 -13.84 -3.43
C LYS A 75 -10.25 -15.04 -3.83
N GLU A 76 -9.68 -16.25 -3.81
CA GLU A 76 -10.35 -17.50 -4.18
C GLU A 76 -11.47 -17.88 -3.21
N SER A 77 -11.36 -17.45 -1.94
CA SER A 77 -12.44 -17.56 -0.96
C SER A 77 -13.55 -16.51 -1.13
N GLY A 78 -13.57 -15.78 -2.26
CA GLY A 78 -14.64 -14.85 -2.64
C GLY A 78 -14.56 -13.46 -2.00
N ASN A 79 -13.47 -13.16 -1.29
CA ASN A 79 -13.31 -11.87 -0.63
C ASN A 79 -12.69 -10.83 -1.57
N LYS A 80 -13.09 -9.55 -1.40
CA LYS A 80 -12.44 -8.42 -2.08
C LYS A 80 -11.07 -8.20 -1.44
N VAL A 81 -10.01 -8.23 -2.24
CA VAL A 81 -8.64 -8.05 -1.75
C VAL A 81 -7.80 -7.25 -2.76
N ILE A 82 -6.90 -6.42 -2.25
CA ILE A 82 -5.89 -5.71 -3.04
C ILE A 82 -4.49 -6.12 -2.58
N THR A 83 -3.51 -6.00 -3.48
CA THR A 83 -2.08 -6.13 -3.18
C THR A 83 -1.29 -5.08 -3.96
N ASN A 84 -0.11 -4.71 -3.46
CA ASN A 84 0.83 -3.89 -4.22
C ASN A 84 1.57 -4.74 -5.27
N ASN A 85 2.00 -4.08 -6.36
CA ASN A 85 2.82 -4.73 -7.39
C ASN A 85 4.20 -5.08 -6.82
N THR A 86 4.84 -6.12 -7.36
CA THR A 86 6.23 -6.47 -7.03
C THR A 86 7.14 -5.24 -7.18
N GLY A 87 7.96 -4.99 -6.15
CA GLY A 87 8.86 -3.82 -6.10
C GLY A 87 8.21 -2.50 -5.63
N ALA A 88 6.90 -2.48 -5.35
CA ALA A 88 6.22 -1.33 -4.76
C ALA A 88 6.08 -1.44 -3.22
N ASN A 89 7.08 -2.01 -2.56
CA ASN A 89 7.09 -2.34 -1.13
C ASN A 89 7.59 -1.20 -0.21
N LEU A 90 7.98 -0.07 -0.80
CA LEU A 90 8.26 1.17 -0.09
C LEU A 90 6.97 1.89 0.28
N PHE A 91 7.02 2.76 1.31
CA PHE A 91 5.86 3.53 1.79
C PHE A 91 5.08 4.23 0.67
N SER A 92 5.78 4.88 -0.26
CA SER A 92 5.15 5.55 -1.42
C SER A 92 4.47 4.58 -2.40
N GLY A 93 4.99 3.38 -2.61
CA GLY A 93 4.35 2.36 -3.45
C GLY A 93 3.04 1.87 -2.84
N ILE A 94 3.02 1.69 -1.52
CA ILE A 94 1.84 1.30 -0.76
C ILE A 94 0.77 2.40 -0.85
N VAL A 95 1.14 3.67 -0.70
CA VAL A 95 0.24 4.81 -0.91
C VAL A 95 -0.36 4.80 -2.31
N THR A 96 0.46 4.56 -3.35
CA THR A 96 -0.04 4.42 -4.73
C THR A 96 -1.11 3.33 -4.82
N THR A 97 -0.86 2.14 -4.24
CA THR A 97 -1.78 0.99 -4.28
C THR A 97 -3.15 1.32 -3.69
N PHE A 98 -3.19 1.94 -2.50
CA PHE A 98 -4.47 2.33 -1.90
C PHE A 98 -5.17 3.43 -2.71
N ILE A 99 -4.44 4.42 -3.25
CA ILE A 99 -5.05 5.47 -4.08
C ILE A 99 -5.60 4.93 -5.40
N ASP A 100 -4.89 3.98 -6.04
CA ASP A 100 -5.34 3.37 -7.29
C ASP A 100 -6.70 2.70 -7.10
N ASN A 101 -6.87 1.98 -5.98
CA ASN A 101 -8.09 1.28 -5.61
C ASN A 101 -9.16 2.16 -4.93
N TYR A 102 -8.82 3.39 -4.55
CA TYR A 102 -9.75 4.30 -3.89
C TYR A 102 -10.84 4.80 -4.85
N LYS A 103 -12.10 4.84 -4.36
CA LYS A 103 -13.28 5.37 -5.06
C LYS A 103 -14.00 6.40 -4.19
N PHE A 104 -14.29 7.59 -4.74
CA PHE A 104 -14.91 8.69 -3.99
C PHE A 104 -16.35 8.40 -3.53
N PHE A 105 -17.14 7.73 -4.38
CA PHE A 105 -18.58 7.50 -4.17
C PHE A 105 -18.92 6.08 -3.73
N SER A 106 -17.91 5.26 -3.44
CA SER A 106 -18.10 3.87 -3.01
C SER A 106 -17.34 3.65 -1.72
N LYS A 107 -18.06 3.22 -0.68
CA LYS A 107 -17.43 2.88 0.59
C LYS A 107 -16.80 1.49 0.45
N VAL A 108 -15.50 1.43 0.72
CA VAL A 108 -14.82 0.15 0.93
C VAL A 108 -15.27 -0.38 2.29
N GLU A 109 -15.96 -1.50 2.29
CA GLU A 109 -16.32 -2.23 3.51
C GLU A 109 -15.87 -3.68 3.37
N ASN A 110 -15.37 -4.23 4.48
CA ASN A 110 -14.98 -5.63 4.62
C ASN A 110 -14.06 -6.14 3.48
N SER A 111 -13.15 -5.28 3.00
CA SER A 111 -12.17 -5.65 1.97
C SER A 111 -10.81 -5.87 2.62
N TYR A 112 -9.98 -6.73 2.05
CA TYR A 112 -8.64 -7.03 2.54
C TYR A 112 -7.60 -6.24 1.76
N ALA A 113 -6.49 -5.92 2.41
CA ALA A 113 -5.28 -5.43 1.75
C ALA A 113 -4.11 -6.29 2.23
N VAL A 114 -3.53 -7.06 1.33
CA VAL A 114 -2.36 -7.91 1.59
C VAL A 114 -1.17 -7.17 0.99
N ILE A 115 -0.34 -6.57 1.83
CA ILE A 115 0.65 -5.59 1.40
C ILE A 115 2.06 -6.08 1.73
N GLU A 116 2.87 -6.23 0.69
CA GLU A 116 4.31 -6.42 0.84
C GLU A 116 4.97 -5.11 1.32
N VAL A 117 5.75 -5.20 2.39
CA VAL A 117 6.41 -4.08 3.06
C VAL A 117 7.88 -4.40 3.26
N ASP A 118 8.73 -3.50 2.80
CA ASP A 118 10.14 -3.46 3.19
C ASP A 118 10.29 -3.18 4.70
N GLU A 119 11.19 -3.92 5.34
CA GLU A 119 11.37 -4.01 6.78
C GLU A 119 11.69 -2.65 7.40
N ALA A 120 12.52 -1.85 6.73
CA ALA A 120 12.86 -0.50 7.17
C ALA A 120 11.69 0.48 7.01
N ASN A 121 10.71 0.14 6.17
CA ASN A 121 9.53 0.95 5.91
C ASN A 121 8.32 0.57 6.77
N LEU A 122 8.36 -0.57 7.47
CA LEU A 122 7.24 -1.06 8.29
C LEU A 122 6.76 0.01 9.29
N LYS A 123 7.70 0.64 10.01
CA LYS A 123 7.39 1.68 11.00
C LYS A 123 6.55 2.82 10.42
N TYR A 124 6.90 3.29 9.22
CA TYR A 124 6.20 4.40 8.58
C TYR A 124 4.81 4.00 8.11
N VAL A 125 4.59 2.75 7.70
CA VAL A 125 3.25 2.26 7.33
C VAL A 125 2.36 2.18 8.57
N THR A 126 2.89 1.65 9.67
CA THR A 126 2.14 1.47 10.93
C THR A 126 1.78 2.77 11.64
N GLU A 127 2.41 3.89 11.31
CA GLU A 127 2.01 5.22 11.80
C GLU A 127 0.64 5.67 11.26
N TYR A 128 0.22 5.16 10.09
CA TYR A 128 -1.02 5.59 9.41
C TYR A 128 -2.07 4.49 9.32
N ILE A 129 -1.66 3.23 9.46
CA ILE A 129 -2.51 2.05 9.37
C ILE A 129 -2.30 1.21 10.62
N SER A 130 -3.39 0.81 11.27
CA SER A 130 -3.36 -0.28 12.25
C SER A 130 -3.65 -1.59 11.53
N PRO A 131 -2.63 -2.42 11.22
CA PRO A 131 -2.86 -3.69 10.56
C PRO A 131 -3.54 -4.69 11.49
N GLU A 132 -4.33 -5.59 10.93
CA GLU A 132 -4.90 -6.74 11.64
C GLU A 132 -3.81 -7.77 11.94
N ILE A 133 -2.89 -7.97 10.99
CA ILE A 133 -1.82 -8.96 11.07
C ILE A 133 -0.54 -8.36 10.47
N ILE A 134 0.59 -8.58 11.15
CA ILE A 134 1.92 -8.37 10.60
C ILE A 134 2.61 -9.75 10.53
N THR A 135 2.88 -10.20 9.32
CA THR A 135 3.58 -11.45 9.04
C THR A 135 5.04 -11.15 8.77
N VAL A 136 5.93 -11.72 9.58
CA VAL A 136 7.38 -11.67 9.37
C VAL A 136 7.84 -13.02 8.82
N THR A 137 8.38 -13.06 7.61
CA THR A 137 8.78 -14.31 6.95
C THR A 137 10.05 -14.89 7.56
N ASN A 138 11.11 -14.08 7.62
CA ASN A 138 12.42 -14.37 8.20
C ASN A 138 13.18 -13.07 8.40
N LEU A 139 14.23 -13.09 9.23
CA LEU A 139 15.16 -11.98 9.41
C LEU A 139 16.58 -12.54 9.31
N PHE A 140 17.30 -12.16 8.26
CA PHE A 140 18.71 -12.51 8.06
C PHE A 140 19.60 -11.30 8.31
N ARG A 141 20.84 -11.56 8.74
CA ARG A 141 21.82 -10.53 9.15
C ARG A 141 22.34 -9.67 8.01
N ASP A 142 22.27 -10.14 6.78
CA ASP A 142 22.68 -9.41 5.57
C ASP A 142 21.87 -8.11 5.35
N GLN A 143 20.65 -8.01 5.89
CA GLN A 143 19.90 -6.75 5.94
C GLN A 143 20.09 -5.98 7.25
N LEU A 144 20.61 -6.60 8.32
CA LEU A 144 20.94 -5.90 9.56
C LEU A 144 22.10 -4.94 9.31
N ASP A 145 23.20 -5.38 8.69
CA ASP A 145 24.36 -4.52 8.38
C ASP A 145 24.02 -3.27 7.53
N ARG A 146 22.88 -3.31 6.81
CA ARG A 146 22.41 -2.24 5.93
C ARG A 146 21.67 -1.11 6.68
N TYR A 147 21.10 -1.42 7.83
CA TYR A 147 20.26 -0.51 8.62
C TYR A 147 20.63 -0.47 10.12
N GLY A 148 21.62 -1.25 10.56
CA GLY A 148 22.09 -1.39 11.95
C GLY A 148 23.49 -1.98 12.03
#